data_AF-A0A7W6G008-F1
#
_entry.id   AF-A0A7W6G008-F1
#
_cell.length_a   1.000
_cell.length_b   1.000
_cell.length_c   1.000
_cell.angle_alpha   90.00
_cell.angle_beta   90.00
_cell.angle_gamma   90.00
#
_symmetry.space_group_name_H-M   'P 1'
#
loop_
_entity.id
_entity.type
_entity.pdbx_description
1 polymer ?
#
loop_
_entity_poly.entity_id
_entity_poly.type
_entity_poly.pdbx_seq_one_letter_code
_entity_poly.pdbx_strand_id
1 'polypeptide(L)'
;MATLAPERITSTSADTPAMPQFNVSNHLLGDRAALDAAWDRDGYWFFRDVLDKDAIGRVRAVFLKVLNDLGVVEPGRSDVAIYNGAPLDDYPIRMGADPDLDPLLARYPADDFIANPKIRAFFEELLGDEVVWVPNTEFHAVPPGGSDQPNRFNFVHADGANNKGLALRVCWIPIAPIDEATGGLAVTEGLHKPRLGDFRRPPRGINLNDVPSESWRRAEYEPGDLLMFSLESPHSGLANRSDRYFRLSMDIRCTRKSDGVPVLGTLLAADANAIEIEDEQGERHVFRIDELTFFRIYRGRDTGMPVPLDEIATLAPIGKPVFVAHQNGIATFVRPQH
;
A
#
# COMPACT_ATOMS: atom_id res chain seq x y z
N MET A 1 -5.05 -9.56 36.96
CA MET A 1 -5.75 -10.38 35.95
C MET A 1 -4.69 -10.91 35.00
N ALA A 2 -4.61 -12.22 34.79
CA ALA A 2 -3.69 -12.76 33.79
C ALA A 2 -4.19 -12.34 32.41
N THR A 3 -3.44 -11.49 31.72
CA THR A 3 -3.66 -11.18 30.30
C THR A 3 -3.48 -12.48 29.52
N LEU A 4 -4.57 -13.00 28.95
CA LEU A 4 -4.49 -14.12 28.02
C LEU A 4 -3.57 -13.72 26.86
N ALA A 5 -2.65 -14.59 26.48
CA ALA A 5 -1.81 -14.34 25.32
C ALA A 5 -2.70 -14.12 24.09
N PRO A 6 -2.37 -13.16 23.21
CA PRO A 6 -3.16 -12.90 22.03
C PRO A 6 -3.24 -14.15 21.15
N GLU A 7 -4.42 -14.43 20.62
CA GLU A 7 -4.66 -15.54 19.70
C GLU A 7 -3.69 -15.44 18.50
N ARG A 8 -3.08 -16.57 18.13
CA ARG A 8 -2.04 -16.61 17.08
C ARG A 8 -2.53 -17.42 15.90
N ILE A 9 -2.31 -16.90 14.71
CA ILE A 9 -2.45 -17.67 13.48
C ILE A 9 -1.20 -18.54 13.35
N THR A 10 -1.39 -19.84 13.42
CA THR A 10 -0.31 -20.83 13.24
C THR A 10 -0.31 -21.28 11.79
N SER A 11 0.82 -21.09 11.14
CA SER A 11 0.99 -21.53 9.76
C SER A 11 1.16 -23.05 9.69
N THR A 12 0.54 -23.65 8.67
CA THR A 12 0.80 -25.05 8.29
C THR A 12 2.17 -25.22 7.63
N SER A 13 2.73 -24.14 7.08
CA SER A 13 4.07 -24.09 6.48
C SER A 13 5.14 -23.76 7.52
N ALA A 14 6.21 -24.57 7.58
CA ALA A 14 7.27 -24.46 8.57
C ALA A 14 8.16 -23.21 8.42
N ASP A 15 8.09 -22.54 7.27
CA ASP A 15 8.85 -21.33 6.92
C ASP A 15 8.19 -20.03 7.42
N THR A 16 7.05 -20.15 8.11
CA THR A 16 6.24 -19.02 8.57
C THR A 16 6.03 -19.13 10.08
N PRO A 17 6.54 -18.17 10.88
CA PRO A 17 6.34 -18.18 12.32
C PRO A 17 4.86 -17.95 12.67
N ALA A 18 4.42 -18.51 13.79
CA ALA A 18 3.10 -18.19 14.34
C ALA A 18 3.04 -16.71 14.73
N MET A 19 2.06 -15.97 14.23
CA MET A 19 1.93 -14.52 14.47
C MET A 19 0.66 -14.24 15.27
N PRO A 20 0.71 -13.40 16.32
CA PRO A 20 -0.48 -12.88 16.97
C PRO A 20 -1.40 -12.14 15.99
N GLN A 21 -2.70 -12.17 16.26
CA GLN A 21 -3.67 -11.41 15.48
C GLN A 21 -3.61 -9.91 15.77
N PHE A 22 -4.04 -9.09 14.79
CA PHE A 22 -4.24 -7.64 15.00
C PHE A 22 -5.28 -7.36 16.10
N ASN A 23 -5.11 -6.24 16.82
CA ASN A 23 -6.13 -5.71 17.71
C ASN A 23 -7.31 -5.17 16.89
N VAL A 24 -8.50 -5.76 17.06
CA VAL A 24 -9.72 -5.31 16.37
C VAL A 24 -10.24 -4.00 16.99
N SER A 25 -10.30 -2.96 16.17
CA SER A 25 -10.54 -1.57 16.56
C SER A 25 -11.99 -1.11 16.37
N ASN A 26 -12.92 -1.98 15.94
CA ASN A 26 -14.33 -1.63 15.69
C ASN A 26 -15.00 -0.85 16.83
N HIS A 27 -14.72 -1.22 18.07
CA HIS A 27 -15.29 -0.59 19.27
C HIS A 27 -14.80 0.84 19.52
N LEU A 28 -13.80 1.31 18.75
CA LEU A 28 -13.23 2.65 18.82
C LEU A 28 -13.85 3.61 17.79
N LEU A 29 -14.66 3.10 16.85
CA LEU A 29 -15.34 3.95 15.86
C LEU A 29 -16.22 4.99 16.57
N GLY A 30 -16.11 6.25 16.15
CA GLY A 30 -16.76 7.39 16.78
C GLY A 30 -16.02 7.98 17.99
N ASP A 31 -14.94 7.37 18.48
CA ASP A 31 -14.10 7.89 19.56
C ASP A 31 -12.70 8.30 19.06
N ARG A 32 -12.54 9.58 18.72
CA ARG A 32 -11.27 10.14 18.23
C ARG A 32 -10.11 9.91 19.20
N ALA A 33 -10.33 10.17 20.49
CA ALA A 33 -9.25 10.07 21.47
C ALA A 33 -8.78 8.62 21.64
N ALA A 34 -9.72 7.67 21.63
CA ALA A 34 -9.39 6.25 21.72
C ALA A 34 -8.74 5.71 20.44
N LEU A 35 -9.18 6.16 19.26
CA LEU A 35 -8.52 5.86 17.98
C LEU A 35 -7.08 6.38 17.96
N ASP A 36 -6.87 7.64 18.36
CA ASP A 36 -5.54 8.25 18.40
C ASP A 36 -4.62 7.52 19.40
N ALA A 37 -5.14 7.13 20.56
CA ALA A 37 -4.40 6.33 21.54
C ALA A 37 -4.05 4.92 21.01
N ALA A 38 -4.95 4.27 20.28
CA ALA A 38 -4.69 2.98 19.64
C ALA A 38 -3.63 3.11 18.53
N TRP A 39 -3.70 4.16 17.72
CA TRP A 39 -2.69 4.45 16.70
C TRP A 39 -1.31 4.68 17.33
N ASP A 40 -1.25 5.49 18.38
CA ASP A 40 0.00 5.82 19.10
C ASP A 40 0.66 4.59 19.72
N ARG A 41 -0.15 3.62 20.16
CA ARG A 41 0.28 2.34 20.73
C ARG A 41 0.70 1.34 19.65
N ASP A 42 -0.14 1.14 18.64
CA ASP A 42 -0.06 -0.02 17.74
C ASP A 42 0.55 0.33 16.37
N GLY A 43 0.36 1.57 15.89
CA GLY A 43 0.77 2.00 14.56
C GLY A 43 -0.14 1.56 13.42
N TYR A 44 -1.30 1.02 13.77
CA TYR A 44 -2.34 0.60 12.84
C TYR A 44 -3.72 0.67 13.50
N TRP A 45 -4.76 0.67 12.67
CA TRP A 45 -6.11 0.26 13.02
C TRP A 45 -6.52 -0.91 12.14
N PHE A 46 -7.10 -1.93 12.75
CA PHE A 46 -7.69 -3.05 12.04
C PHE A 46 -9.19 -3.13 12.34
N PHE A 47 -10.00 -3.10 11.31
CA PHE A 47 -11.46 -3.13 11.41
C PHE A 47 -12.03 -4.33 10.66
N ARG A 48 -13.04 -4.94 11.26
CA ARG A 48 -13.81 -6.04 10.67
C ARG A 48 -15.12 -5.54 10.09
N ASP A 49 -15.43 -5.90 8.85
CA ASP A 49 -16.74 -5.64 8.23
C ASP A 49 -17.25 -4.18 8.36
N VAL A 50 -16.42 -3.21 8.01
CA VAL A 50 -16.74 -1.77 8.08
C VAL A 50 -16.91 -1.11 6.72
N LEU A 51 -16.33 -1.68 5.66
CA LEU A 51 -16.43 -1.15 4.31
C LEU A 51 -17.67 -1.68 3.60
N ASP A 52 -18.28 -0.83 2.75
CA ASP A 52 -19.44 -1.21 1.93
C ASP A 52 -19.07 -2.37 0.98
N LYS A 53 -19.66 -3.55 1.24
CA LYS A 53 -19.36 -4.79 0.51
C LYS A 53 -19.73 -4.72 -0.98
N ASP A 54 -20.70 -3.89 -1.36
CA ASP A 54 -21.03 -3.68 -2.77
C ASP A 54 -19.92 -2.89 -3.49
N ALA A 55 -19.30 -1.91 -2.83
CA ALA A 55 -18.12 -1.22 -3.35
C ALA A 55 -16.94 -2.16 -3.52
N ILE A 56 -16.67 -3.02 -2.54
CA ILE A 56 -15.63 -4.07 -2.66
C ILE A 56 -15.97 -5.05 -3.79
N GLY A 57 -17.24 -5.43 -3.93
CA GLY A 57 -17.71 -6.31 -5.00
C GLY A 57 -17.47 -5.74 -6.40
N ARG A 58 -17.62 -4.42 -6.59
CA ARG A 58 -17.30 -3.75 -7.88
C ARG A 58 -15.82 -3.80 -8.19
N VAL A 59 -14.95 -3.53 -7.20
CA VAL A 59 -13.49 -3.69 -7.36
C VAL A 59 -13.16 -5.14 -7.73
N ARG A 60 -13.73 -6.12 -7.00
CA ARG A 60 -13.54 -7.55 -7.27
C ARG A 60 -13.97 -7.94 -8.68
N ALA A 61 -15.06 -7.39 -9.19
CA ALA A 61 -15.52 -7.67 -10.55
C ALA A 61 -14.47 -7.26 -11.61
N VAL A 62 -13.78 -6.13 -11.42
CA VAL A 62 -12.68 -5.71 -12.31
C VAL A 62 -11.50 -6.69 -12.23
N PHE A 63 -11.10 -7.07 -11.01
CA PHE A 63 -10.02 -8.07 -10.81
C PHE A 63 -10.34 -9.39 -11.51
N LEU A 64 -11.54 -9.94 -11.27
CA LEU A 64 -11.96 -11.20 -11.86
C LEU A 64 -12.08 -11.09 -13.37
N LYS A 65 -12.52 -9.95 -13.91
CA LYS A 65 -12.54 -9.74 -15.36
C LYS A 65 -11.12 -9.82 -15.94
N VAL A 66 -10.15 -9.12 -15.35
CA VAL A 66 -8.75 -9.15 -15.81
C VAL A 66 -8.19 -10.57 -15.75
N LEU A 67 -8.39 -11.29 -14.64
CA LEU A 67 -7.90 -12.67 -14.50
C LEU A 67 -8.58 -13.64 -15.48
N ASN A 68 -9.86 -13.43 -15.79
CA ASN A 68 -10.57 -14.19 -16.83
C ASN A 68 -10.04 -13.89 -18.24
N ASP A 69 -9.78 -12.62 -18.55
CA ASP A 69 -9.20 -12.21 -19.84
C ASP A 69 -7.79 -12.81 -20.02
N LEU A 70 -7.03 -12.98 -18.93
CA LEU A 70 -5.74 -13.68 -18.90
C LEU A 70 -5.88 -15.21 -18.98
N GLY A 71 -7.08 -15.76 -18.79
CA GLY A 71 -7.34 -17.20 -18.87
C GLY A 71 -6.78 -18.03 -17.71
N VAL A 72 -6.48 -17.42 -16.56
CA VAL A 72 -5.80 -18.08 -15.43
C VAL A 72 -6.74 -18.49 -14.28
N VAL A 73 -8.03 -18.19 -14.39
CA VAL A 73 -9.03 -18.55 -13.35
C VAL A 73 -10.22 -19.31 -13.93
N GLU A 74 -10.96 -19.99 -13.06
CA GLU A 74 -12.27 -20.55 -13.38
C GLU A 74 -13.26 -19.42 -13.76
N PRO A 75 -13.89 -19.48 -14.95
CA PRO A 75 -14.83 -18.45 -15.37
C PRO A 75 -16.16 -18.51 -14.62
N GLY A 76 -16.89 -17.39 -14.62
CA GLY A 76 -18.24 -17.30 -14.05
C GLY A 76 -18.29 -17.13 -12.53
N ARG A 77 -17.15 -16.95 -11.86
CA ARG A 77 -17.07 -16.60 -10.44
C ARG A 77 -17.22 -15.10 -10.22
N SER A 78 -17.79 -14.74 -9.08
CA SER A 78 -17.98 -13.35 -8.65
C SER A 78 -17.55 -13.09 -7.20
N ASP A 79 -17.21 -14.15 -6.47
CA ASP A 79 -16.91 -14.19 -5.04
C ASP A 79 -15.42 -14.40 -4.75
N VAL A 80 -14.77 -15.26 -5.53
CA VAL A 80 -13.35 -15.64 -5.38
C VAL A 80 -12.69 -15.88 -6.75
N ALA A 81 -11.36 -15.83 -6.79
CA ALA A 81 -10.57 -16.19 -7.96
C ALA A 81 -9.95 -17.58 -7.76
N ILE A 82 -10.57 -18.61 -8.34
CA ILE A 82 -10.02 -19.98 -8.33
C ILE A 82 -9.08 -20.16 -9.51
N TYR A 83 -7.84 -20.55 -9.23
CA TYR A 83 -6.86 -20.87 -10.26
C TYR A 83 -7.25 -22.13 -11.03
N ASN A 84 -7.18 -22.07 -12.35
CA ASN A 84 -7.57 -23.18 -13.23
C ASN A 84 -6.39 -24.08 -13.63
N GLY A 85 -5.18 -23.83 -13.12
CA GLY A 85 -3.97 -24.57 -13.46
C GLY A 85 -3.26 -24.11 -14.74
N ALA A 86 -3.71 -23.03 -15.39
CA ALA A 86 -3.04 -22.49 -16.58
C ALA A 86 -1.63 -21.97 -16.26
N PRO A 87 -0.64 -22.15 -17.16
CA PRO A 87 0.73 -21.69 -16.92
C PRO A 87 0.82 -20.20 -16.56
N LEU A 88 1.74 -19.85 -15.67
CA LEU A 88 1.93 -18.49 -15.14
C LEU A 88 3.25 -17.85 -15.56
N ASP A 89 3.98 -18.47 -16.49
CA ASP A 89 5.30 -18.02 -16.96
C ASP A 89 5.29 -16.55 -17.43
N ASP A 90 4.21 -16.15 -18.11
CA ASP A 90 3.99 -14.80 -18.65
C ASP A 90 2.98 -13.97 -17.82
N TYR A 91 2.68 -14.37 -16.59
CA TYR A 91 1.71 -13.65 -15.75
C TYR A 91 2.17 -12.21 -15.47
N PRO A 92 1.43 -11.16 -15.88
CA PRO A 92 1.96 -9.79 -15.94
C PRO A 92 1.86 -9.02 -14.61
N ILE A 93 0.94 -9.39 -13.72
CA ILE A 93 0.66 -8.66 -12.48
C ILE A 93 1.70 -9.08 -11.43
N ARG A 94 2.83 -8.37 -11.36
CA ARG A 94 3.95 -8.68 -10.47
C ARG A 94 4.45 -7.44 -9.75
N MET A 95 4.84 -7.64 -8.48
CA MET A 95 5.49 -6.59 -7.70
C MET A 95 6.76 -6.08 -8.37
N GLY A 96 6.84 -4.77 -8.60
CA GLY A 96 8.01 -4.11 -9.19
C GLY A 96 8.19 -4.36 -10.69
N ALA A 97 7.19 -4.93 -11.38
CA ALA A 97 7.14 -4.93 -12.84
C ALA A 97 6.87 -3.52 -13.40
N ASP A 98 6.98 -3.38 -14.72
CA ASP A 98 6.65 -2.14 -15.41
C ASP A 98 5.14 -1.85 -15.28
N PRO A 99 4.73 -0.73 -14.66
CA PRO A 99 3.32 -0.40 -14.50
C PRO A 99 2.58 -0.26 -15.83
N ASP A 100 3.27 0.12 -16.93
CA ASP A 100 2.67 0.23 -18.26
C ASP A 100 2.20 -1.13 -18.82
N LEU A 101 2.69 -2.24 -18.25
CA LEU A 101 2.34 -3.61 -18.63
C LEU A 101 1.33 -4.27 -17.68
N ASP A 102 0.97 -3.63 -16.57
CA ASP A 102 0.06 -4.21 -15.58
C ASP A 102 -1.42 -3.95 -15.98
N PRO A 103 -2.19 -5.00 -16.32
CA PRO A 103 -3.56 -4.84 -16.79
C PRO A 103 -4.56 -4.41 -15.69
N LEU A 104 -4.23 -4.56 -14.40
CA LEU A 104 -5.03 -4.02 -13.31
C LEU A 104 -4.77 -2.53 -13.14
N LEU A 105 -3.49 -2.09 -13.15
CA LEU A 105 -3.17 -0.66 -13.09
C LEU A 105 -3.79 0.09 -14.27
N ALA A 106 -3.72 -0.47 -15.49
CA ALA A 106 -4.35 0.10 -16.68
C ALA A 106 -5.89 0.24 -16.60
N ARG A 107 -6.55 -0.46 -15.67
CA ARG A 107 -8.00 -0.35 -15.40
C ARG A 107 -8.32 0.51 -14.19
N TYR A 108 -7.33 0.75 -13.34
CA TYR A 108 -7.42 1.49 -12.09
C TYR A 108 -8.70 1.22 -11.26
N PRO A 109 -8.94 -0.02 -10.78
CA PRO A 109 -10.15 -0.42 -10.05
C PRO A 109 -10.54 0.46 -8.85
N ALA A 110 -9.62 1.26 -8.31
CA ALA A 110 -9.86 2.09 -7.13
C ALA A 110 -10.75 3.31 -7.40
N ASP A 111 -10.88 3.80 -8.64
CA ASP A 111 -11.61 5.04 -8.94
C ASP A 111 -13.07 5.01 -8.45
N ASP A 112 -13.79 3.96 -8.85
CA ASP A 112 -15.19 3.75 -8.43
C ASP A 112 -15.31 3.54 -6.92
N PHE A 113 -14.28 3.00 -6.28
CA PHE A 113 -14.25 2.76 -4.84
C PHE A 113 -14.10 4.07 -4.07
N ILE A 114 -13.12 4.90 -4.42
CA ILE A 114 -12.84 6.17 -3.74
C ILE A 114 -13.88 7.26 -4.06
N ALA A 115 -14.54 7.16 -5.21
CA ALA A 115 -15.67 8.01 -5.59
C ALA A 115 -16.98 7.62 -4.87
N ASN A 116 -17.07 6.44 -4.27
CA ASN A 116 -18.28 5.98 -3.62
C ASN A 116 -18.59 6.82 -2.35
N PRO A 117 -19.80 7.41 -2.23
CA PRO A 117 -20.13 8.27 -1.09
C PRO A 117 -20.08 7.58 0.28
N LYS A 118 -20.42 6.29 0.37
CA LYS A 118 -20.35 5.53 1.63
C LYS A 118 -18.91 5.27 2.05
N ILE A 119 -18.03 4.96 1.09
CA ILE A 119 -16.60 4.81 1.34
C ILE A 119 -16.03 6.14 1.82
N ARG A 120 -16.29 7.24 1.10
CA ARG A 120 -15.86 8.57 1.51
C ARG A 120 -16.33 8.91 2.93
N ALA A 121 -17.63 8.77 3.21
CA ALA A 121 -18.20 9.09 4.52
C ALA A 121 -17.55 8.29 5.65
N PHE A 122 -17.31 6.98 5.45
CA PHE A 122 -16.61 6.16 6.44
C PHE A 122 -15.19 6.66 6.73
N PHE A 123 -14.41 6.97 5.68
CA PHE A 123 -13.04 7.45 5.87
C PHE A 123 -13.00 8.85 6.49
N GLU A 124 -13.93 9.74 6.15
CA GLU A 124 -14.03 11.08 6.76
C GLU A 124 -14.37 10.99 8.25
N GLU A 125 -15.29 10.11 8.64
CA GLU A 125 -15.58 9.82 10.05
C GLU A 125 -14.35 9.24 10.77
N LEU A 126 -13.72 8.22 10.17
CA LEU A 126 -12.55 7.54 10.72
C LEU A 126 -11.36 8.48 10.89
N LEU A 127 -11.17 9.44 9.99
CA LEU A 127 -10.08 10.41 10.03
C LEU A 127 -10.44 11.68 10.83
N GLY A 128 -11.72 11.97 11.02
CA GLY A 128 -12.22 13.18 11.68
C GLY A 128 -11.93 14.45 10.88
N ASP A 129 -11.75 14.29 9.56
CA ASP A 129 -11.42 15.35 8.60
C ASP A 129 -11.77 14.87 7.19
N GLU A 130 -11.78 15.78 6.22
CA GLU A 130 -11.91 15.46 4.81
C GLU A 130 -10.77 14.50 4.37
N VAL A 131 -11.16 13.37 3.77
CA VAL A 131 -10.21 12.39 3.23
C VAL A 131 -9.70 12.84 1.88
N VAL A 132 -8.38 12.84 1.72
CA VAL A 132 -7.73 13.08 0.43
C VAL A 132 -6.98 11.83 0.00
N TRP A 133 -7.38 11.28 -1.15
CA TRP A 133 -6.74 10.13 -1.77
C TRP A 133 -5.51 10.59 -2.56
N VAL A 134 -4.39 9.90 -2.38
CA VAL A 134 -3.18 10.12 -3.17
C VAL A 134 -3.08 9.01 -4.21
N PRO A 135 -2.82 9.31 -5.49
CA PRO A 135 -2.71 8.34 -6.58
C PRO A 135 -1.41 7.53 -6.47
N ASN A 136 -1.34 6.76 -5.39
CA ASN A 136 -0.30 5.81 -5.05
C ASN A 136 -1.02 4.52 -4.63
N THR A 137 -1.57 3.83 -5.62
CA THR A 137 -2.38 2.63 -5.42
C THR A 137 -1.62 1.42 -5.94
N GLU A 138 -1.63 0.32 -5.19
CA GLU A 138 -1.17 -0.97 -5.70
C GLU A 138 -2.32 -1.98 -5.71
N PHE A 139 -2.39 -2.75 -6.79
CA PHE A 139 -3.34 -3.83 -6.96
C PHE A 139 -2.59 -5.16 -6.93
N HIS A 140 -3.05 -6.09 -6.12
CA HIS A 140 -2.40 -7.39 -6.00
C HIS A 140 -3.37 -8.51 -6.36
N ALA A 141 -3.05 -9.23 -7.43
CA ALA A 141 -3.61 -10.54 -7.73
C ALA A 141 -2.46 -11.57 -7.70
N VAL A 142 -2.23 -12.18 -6.53
CA VAL A 142 -1.09 -13.10 -6.35
C VAL A 142 -1.54 -14.54 -6.59
N PRO A 143 -0.98 -15.26 -7.58
CA PRO A 143 -1.39 -16.62 -7.90
C PRO A 143 -1.04 -17.63 -6.79
N PRO A 144 -1.70 -18.80 -6.78
CA PRO A 144 -1.24 -19.99 -6.04
C PRO A 144 0.19 -20.40 -6.40
N GLY A 145 0.84 -21.17 -5.53
CA GLY A 145 2.14 -21.80 -5.82
C GLY A 145 3.36 -21.20 -5.11
N GLY A 146 3.16 -20.22 -4.23
CA GLY A 146 4.19 -19.73 -3.31
C GLY A 146 5.28 -18.87 -3.95
N SER A 147 6.27 -18.53 -3.12
CA SER A 147 7.50 -17.86 -3.53
C SER A 147 8.66 -18.84 -3.42
N ASP A 148 9.66 -18.72 -4.31
CA ASP A 148 10.95 -19.41 -4.22
C ASP A 148 11.83 -18.91 -3.04
N GLN A 149 11.34 -17.91 -2.30
CA GLN A 149 11.99 -17.37 -1.12
C GLN A 149 12.03 -18.41 0.02
N PRO A 150 13.09 -18.40 0.84
CA PRO A 150 13.27 -19.34 1.96
C PRO A 150 12.27 -19.12 3.10
N ASN A 151 11.56 -18.00 3.09
CA ASN A 151 10.48 -17.71 4.01
C ASN A 151 9.33 -17.03 3.26
N ARG A 152 8.19 -16.93 3.91
CA ARG A 152 6.95 -16.43 3.32
C ARG A 152 6.85 -14.91 3.20
N PHE A 153 7.77 -14.14 3.79
CA PHE A 153 7.80 -12.69 3.67
C PHE A 153 8.40 -12.30 2.32
N ASN A 154 7.58 -11.82 1.40
CA ASN A 154 8.02 -11.54 0.02
C ASN A 154 9.02 -10.38 -0.05
N PHE A 155 8.76 -9.32 0.71
CA PHE A 155 9.56 -8.10 0.74
C PHE A 155 9.28 -7.31 2.02
N VAL A 156 10.23 -7.31 2.95
CA VAL A 156 10.07 -6.58 4.21
C VAL A 156 10.50 -5.13 3.98
N HIS A 157 9.60 -4.18 4.22
CA HIS A 157 9.86 -2.77 3.97
C HIS A 157 8.96 -1.87 4.83
N ALA A 158 9.22 -0.57 4.78
CA ALA A 158 8.33 0.47 5.30
C ALA A 158 8.13 1.51 4.19
N ASP A 159 6.89 1.91 3.95
CA ASP A 159 6.52 2.85 2.88
C ASP A 159 7.13 4.24 3.09
N GLY A 160 7.44 4.62 4.33
CA GLY A 160 7.96 5.94 4.70
C GLY A 160 9.30 6.27 4.05
N ALA A 161 10.13 5.25 3.78
CA ALA A 161 11.36 5.43 3.01
C ALA A 161 11.10 6.00 1.60
N ASN A 162 9.96 5.64 1.00
CA ASN A 162 9.55 6.04 -0.34
C ASN A 162 8.51 7.17 -0.35
N ASN A 163 8.15 7.73 0.81
CA ASN A 163 7.09 8.74 0.98
C ASN A 163 7.47 9.75 2.08
N LYS A 164 8.76 10.10 2.15
CA LYS A 164 9.34 10.86 3.26
C LYS A 164 8.63 12.20 3.46
N GLY A 165 8.21 12.47 4.70
CA GLY A 165 7.60 13.74 5.09
C GLY A 165 6.12 13.89 4.68
N LEU A 166 5.53 12.86 4.07
CA LEU A 166 4.11 12.84 3.80
C LEU A 166 3.34 12.23 4.97
N ALA A 167 2.21 12.84 5.32
CA ALA A 167 1.30 12.35 6.35
C ALA A 167 0.30 11.30 5.81
N LEU A 168 0.75 10.41 4.92
CA LEU A 168 -0.12 9.37 4.37
C LEU A 168 -0.35 8.26 5.39
N ARG A 169 -1.49 7.61 5.24
CA ARG A 169 -1.79 6.32 5.85
C ARG A 169 -2.01 5.31 4.73
N VAL A 170 -1.48 4.11 4.90
CA VAL A 170 -1.74 2.99 3.97
C VAL A 170 -3.05 2.34 4.37
N CYS A 171 -3.94 2.11 3.41
CA CYS A 171 -5.23 1.46 3.60
C CYS A 171 -5.24 0.17 2.78
N TRP A 172 -4.88 -0.93 3.42
CA TRP A 172 -4.86 -2.25 2.81
C TRP A 172 -6.21 -2.93 2.98
N ILE A 173 -6.77 -3.42 1.87
CA ILE A 173 -8.15 -3.88 1.78
C ILE A 173 -8.18 -5.25 1.06
N PRO A 174 -8.75 -6.30 1.70
CA PRO A 174 -9.00 -7.58 1.06
C PRO A 174 -10.16 -7.47 0.06
N ILE A 175 -9.95 -7.97 -1.16
CA ILE A 175 -10.96 -7.94 -2.23
C ILE A 175 -11.74 -9.28 -2.27
N ALA A 176 -11.09 -10.37 -1.85
CA ALA A 176 -11.66 -11.68 -1.64
C ALA A 176 -11.27 -12.21 -0.24
N PRO A 177 -11.92 -13.28 0.27
CA PRO A 177 -11.47 -13.94 1.49
C PRO A 177 -10.01 -14.38 1.38
N ILE A 178 -9.23 -14.17 2.45
CA ILE A 178 -7.82 -14.54 2.53
C ILE A 178 -7.59 -15.28 3.85
N ASP A 179 -7.43 -16.59 3.75
CA ASP A 179 -7.15 -17.49 4.88
C ASP A 179 -5.64 -17.59 5.18
N GLU A 180 -5.29 -18.43 6.15
CA GLU A 180 -3.91 -18.76 6.51
C GLU A 180 -3.05 -19.07 5.29
N ALA A 181 -3.49 -19.99 4.41
CA ALA A 181 -2.74 -20.49 3.26
C ALA A 181 -2.63 -19.46 2.12
N THR A 182 -3.64 -18.64 1.92
CA THR A 182 -3.67 -17.59 0.90
C THR A 182 -2.78 -16.39 1.28
N GLY A 183 -2.57 -16.18 2.58
CA GLY A 183 -1.56 -15.26 3.12
C GLY A 183 -2.13 -13.94 3.61
N GLY A 184 -1.90 -12.86 2.87
CA GLY A 184 -2.29 -11.50 3.26
C GLY A 184 -1.09 -10.62 3.59
N LEU A 185 -1.26 -9.72 4.56
CA LEU A 185 -0.26 -8.71 4.92
C LEU A 185 0.14 -8.83 6.39
N ALA A 186 1.43 -9.06 6.65
CA ALA A 186 1.97 -8.95 8.00
C ALA A 186 2.45 -7.51 8.23
N VAL A 187 2.07 -6.91 9.36
CA VAL A 187 2.50 -5.57 9.79
C VAL A 187 3.02 -5.65 11.21
N THR A 188 4.05 -4.89 11.53
CA THR A 188 4.59 -4.81 12.88
C THR A 188 3.78 -3.88 13.78
N GLU A 189 3.52 -4.32 15.00
CA GLU A 189 2.88 -3.53 16.05
C GLU A 189 3.91 -2.68 16.80
N GLY A 190 3.60 -1.40 17.00
CA GLY A 190 4.38 -0.47 17.83
C GLY A 190 5.69 0.05 17.20
N LEU A 191 6.06 -0.41 15.99
CA LEU A 191 7.31 -0.01 15.32
C LEU A 191 7.15 1.15 14.32
N HIS A 192 5.99 1.82 14.33
CA HIS A 192 5.62 2.92 13.44
C HIS A 192 6.24 4.28 13.79
N LYS A 193 7.02 4.36 14.88
CA LYS A 193 7.81 5.54 15.27
C LYS A 193 9.32 5.23 15.18
N PRO A 194 9.81 4.73 14.03
CA PRO A 194 11.19 4.31 13.91
C PRO A 194 12.10 5.53 14.01
N ARG A 195 13.19 5.37 14.76
CA ARG A 195 14.34 6.24 14.63
C ARG A 195 15.09 5.81 13.37
N LEU A 196 15.69 6.75 12.65
CA LEU A 196 16.36 6.51 11.36
C LEU A 196 17.44 5.41 11.40
N GLY A 197 17.96 5.08 12.59
CA GLY A 197 18.93 4.01 12.82
C GLY A 197 18.35 2.66 13.25
N ASP A 198 17.04 2.54 13.47
CA ASP A 198 16.43 1.31 14.01
C ASP A 198 16.51 0.15 13.02
N PHE A 199 16.44 0.43 11.71
CA PHE A 199 16.60 -0.58 10.66
C PHE A 199 17.32 0.00 9.44
N ARG A 200 18.27 -0.73 8.88
CA ARG A 200 18.85 -0.36 7.57
C ARG A 200 17.78 -0.57 6.50
N ARG A 201 17.55 0.45 5.67
CA ARG A 201 16.56 0.44 4.58
C ARG A 201 17.24 0.48 3.20
N PRO A 202 17.98 -0.57 2.80
CA PRO A 202 18.57 -0.61 1.47
C PRO A 202 17.46 -0.77 0.41
N PRO A 203 17.76 -0.54 -0.88
CA PRO A 203 16.83 -0.80 -1.98
C PRO A 203 16.25 -2.22 -2.00
N ARG A 204 16.95 -3.18 -1.37
CA ARG A 204 16.55 -4.58 -1.24
C ARG A 204 15.61 -4.87 -0.06
N GLY A 205 15.13 -3.84 0.64
CA GLY A 205 14.24 -4.00 1.79
C GLY A 205 15.00 -4.22 3.10
N ILE A 206 14.24 -4.17 4.20
CA ILE A 206 14.72 -4.41 5.56
C ILE A 206 15.02 -5.91 5.71
N ASN A 207 16.09 -6.28 6.41
CA ASN A 207 16.33 -7.69 6.71
C ASN A 207 15.27 -8.17 7.73
N LEU A 208 14.60 -9.29 7.46
CA LEU A 208 13.58 -9.85 8.35
C LEU A 208 14.11 -10.05 9.78
N ASN A 209 15.36 -10.50 9.93
CA ASN A 209 15.98 -10.75 11.23
C ASN A 209 16.35 -9.47 12.00
N ASP A 210 16.36 -8.31 11.34
CA ASP A 210 16.55 -7.03 12.02
C ASP A 210 15.27 -6.61 12.73
N VAL A 211 14.10 -7.11 12.31
CA VAL A 211 12.79 -6.77 12.87
C VAL A 211 12.43 -7.73 14.02
N PRO A 212 12.05 -7.23 15.21
CA PRO A 212 11.66 -8.08 16.33
C PRO A 212 10.54 -9.06 15.97
N SER A 213 10.82 -10.37 16.09
CA SER A 213 9.93 -11.44 15.62
C SER A 213 8.52 -11.41 16.24
N GLU A 214 8.42 -10.94 17.48
CA GLU A 214 7.20 -10.86 18.28
C GLU A 214 6.34 -9.64 17.95
N SER A 215 6.87 -8.68 17.17
CA SER A 215 6.13 -7.48 16.75
C SER A 215 5.17 -7.76 15.59
N TRP A 216 5.40 -8.81 14.81
CA TRP A 216 4.57 -9.15 13.66
C TRP A 216 3.14 -9.49 14.05
N ARG A 217 2.17 -8.89 13.35
CA ARG A 217 0.75 -9.15 13.46
C ARG A 217 0.17 -9.47 12.08
N ARG A 218 -0.88 -10.28 12.05
CA ARG A 218 -1.65 -10.57 10.84
C ARG A 218 -3.11 -10.87 11.18
N ALA A 219 -3.94 -11.11 10.17
CA ALA A 219 -5.25 -11.72 10.33
C ALA A 219 -5.49 -12.76 9.23
N GLU A 220 -6.60 -13.50 9.33
CA GLU A 220 -7.34 -13.95 8.15
C GLU A 220 -8.33 -12.83 7.81
N TYR A 221 -8.57 -12.56 6.53
CA TYR A 221 -9.24 -11.34 6.09
C TYR A 221 -10.49 -11.65 5.28
N GLU A 222 -11.52 -10.82 5.43
CA GLU A 222 -12.77 -10.92 4.70
C GLU A 222 -13.09 -9.62 3.95
N PRO A 223 -13.74 -9.67 2.78
CA PRO A 223 -14.25 -8.47 2.11
C PRO A 223 -15.15 -7.65 3.04
N GLY A 224 -14.78 -6.38 3.24
CA GLY A 224 -15.41 -5.49 4.24
C GLY A 224 -14.44 -5.09 5.35
N ASP A 225 -13.36 -5.85 5.56
CA ASP A 225 -12.31 -5.48 6.51
C ASP A 225 -11.45 -4.32 5.99
N LEU A 226 -10.82 -3.60 6.92
CA LEU A 226 -9.84 -2.55 6.63
C LEU A 226 -8.65 -2.67 7.56
N LEU A 227 -7.43 -2.71 7.01
CA LEU A 227 -6.20 -2.49 7.75
C LEU A 227 -5.60 -1.14 7.33
N MET A 228 -5.65 -0.16 8.24
CA MET A 228 -5.00 1.12 8.04
C MET A 228 -3.73 1.19 8.89
N PHE A 229 -2.57 1.51 8.32
CA PHE A 229 -1.31 1.51 9.07
C PHE A 229 -0.36 2.63 8.63
N SER A 230 0.60 2.92 9.52
CA SER A 230 1.61 3.96 9.30
C SER A 230 2.56 3.58 8.17
N LEU A 231 2.97 4.58 7.39
CA LEU A 231 4.04 4.44 6.40
C LEU A 231 5.33 3.88 7.01
N GLU A 232 5.56 4.16 8.29
CA GLU A 232 6.81 3.83 8.95
C GLU A 232 6.84 2.42 9.56
N SER A 233 5.70 1.71 9.59
CA SER A 233 5.64 0.34 10.11
C SER A 233 6.31 -0.64 9.14
N PRO A 234 7.35 -1.39 9.57
CA PRO A 234 7.79 -2.56 8.81
C PRO A 234 6.62 -3.51 8.53
N HIS A 235 6.50 -3.90 7.27
CA HIS A 235 5.44 -4.78 6.80
C HIS A 235 5.92 -5.64 5.64
N SER A 236 5.18 -6.71 5.35
CA SER A 236 5.41 -7.55 4.18
C SER A 236 4.15 -8.28 3.73
N GLY A 237 3.96 -8.35 2.41
CA GLY A 237 3.05 -9.31 1.82
C GLY A 237 3.55 -10.74 2.06
N LEU A 238 2.65 -11.62 2.48
CA LEU A 238 2.94 -13.03 2.63
C LEU A 238 2.71 -13.76 1.30
N ALA A 239 3.63 -14.65 0.93
CA ALA A 239 3.49 -15.50 -0.25
C ALA A 239 2.21 -16.33 -0.18
N ASN A 240 1.55 -16.50 -1.32
CA ASN A 240 0.35 -17.31 -1.41
C ASN A 240 0.73 -18.79 -1.48
N ARG A 241 0.53 -19.54 -0.38
CA ARG A 241 0.82 -20.97 -0.28
C ARG A 241 -0.44 -21.82 -0.53
N SER A 242 -1.57 -21.20 -0.90
CA SER A 242 -2.74 -21.92 -1.41
C SER A 242 -2.36 -22.66 -2.70
N ASP A 243 -3.01 -23.79 -2.93
CA ASP A 243 -3.01 -24.52 -4.20
C ASP A 243 -4.16 -24.09 -5.12
N ARG A 244 -5.10 -23.28 -4.62
CA ARG A 244 -6.41 -23.08 -5.23
C ARG A 244 -6.78 -21.63 -5.51
N TYR A 245 -6.52 -20.71 -4.59
CA TYR A 245 -7.07 -19.35 -4.66
C TYR A 245 -6.01 -18.32 -4.96
N PHE A 246 -6.30 -17.37 -5.84
CA PHE A 246 -5.52 -16.13 -5.93
C PHE A 246 -5.78 -15.27 -4.68
N ARG A 247 -4.73 -14.65 -4.14
CA ARG A 247 -4.85 -13.60 -3.12
C ARG A 247 -5.19 -12.28 -3.80
N LEU A 248 -6.38 -11.74 -3.56
CA LEU A 248 -6.82 -10.47 -4.11
C LEU A 248 -6.86 -9.39 -3.02
N SER A 249 -6.07 -8.35 -3.18
CA SER A 249 -6.05 -7.20 -2.28
C SER A 249 -5.69 -5.92 -3.03
N MET A 250 -6.01 -4.77 -2.46
CA MET A 250 -5.48 -3.49 -2.91
C MET A 250 -4.96 -2.69 -1.71
N ASP A 251 -4.05 -1.77 -1.96
CA ASP A 251 -3.65 -0.76 -1.00
C ASP A 251 -3.69 0.63 -1.64
N ILE A 252 -4.48 1.49 -1.02
CA ILE A 252 -4.64 2.89 -1.37
C ILE A 252 -4.02 3.74 -0.27
N ARG A 253 -3.57 4.95 -0.60
CA ARG A 253 -3.06 5.89 0.41
C ARG A 253 -3.98 7.09 0.53
N CYS A 254 -4.25 7.49 1.78
CA CYS A 254 -5.01 8.70 2.07
C CYS A 254 -4.30 9.56 3.12
N THR A 255 -4.64 10.84 3.13
CA THR A 255 -4.27 11.79 4.17
C THR A 255 -5.50 12.56 4.64
N ARG A 256 -5.40 13.21 5.79
CA ARG A 256 -6.35 14.26 6.18
C ARG A 256 -6.03 15.51 5.37
N LYS A 257 -7.04 16.24 4.93
CA LYS A 257 -6.84 17.53 4.27
C LYS A 257 -6.01 18.50 5.11
N SER A 258 -6.23 18.52 6.42
CA SER A 258 -5.48 19.35 7.37
C SER A 258 -4.01 18.93 7.57
N ASP A 259 -3.63 17.71 7.22
CA ASP A 259 -2.24 17.22 7.34
C ASP A 259 -1.34 17.67 6.16
N GLY A 260 -1.91 18.39 5.19
CA GLY A 260 -1.22 18.82 3.99
C GLY A 260 -1.44 17.86 2.83
N VAL A 261 -1.82 18.42 1.68
CA VAL A 261 -2.14 17.68 0.46
C VAL A 261 -1.03 17.90 -0.56
N PRO A 262 -0.43 16.84 -1.11
CA PRO A 262 0.50 16.99 -2.23
C PRO A 262 -0.19 17.64 -3.43
N VAL A 263 0.49 18.55 -4.12
CA VAL A 263 -0.01 19.13 -5.36
C VAL A 263 0.19 18.12 -6.49
N LEU A 264 -0.89 17.82 -7.21
CA LEU A 264 -0.92 16.91 -8.34
C LEU A 264 -0.77 17.69 -9.64
N GLY A 265 0.02 17.19 -10.58
CA GLY A 265 0.15 17.85 -11.88
C GLY A 265 1.08 17.14 -12.85
N THR A 266 1.13 17.64 -14.08
CA THR A 266 2.08 17.19 -15.10
C THR A 266 3.41 17.94 -14.94
N LEU A 267 4.53 17.22 -14.88
CA LEU A 267 5.85 17.83 -14.78
C LEU A 267 6.23 18.52 -16.10
N LEU A 268 6.28 19.86 -16.11
CA LEU A 268 6.56 20.65 -17.32
C LEU A 268 8.04 20.92 -17.52
N ALA A 269 8.77 21.20 -16.45
CA ALA A 269 10.18 21.54 -16.49
C ALA A 269 10.89 21.16 -15.18
N ALA A 270 12.19 20.92 -15.29
CA ALA A 270 13.08 20.76 -14.15
C ALA A 270 14.46 21.34 -14.51
N ASP A 271 15.04 22.12 -13.60
CA ASP A 271 16.41 22.58 -13.68
C ASP A 271 17.15 22.31 -12.35
N ALA A 272 18.35 22.85 -12.18
CA ALA A 272 19.16 22.64 -10.97
C ALA A 272 18.58 23.28 -9.70
N ASN A 273 17.57 24.15 -9.81
CA ASN A 273 17.02 24.96 -8.73
C ASN A 273 15.53 24.76 -8.50
N ALA A 274 14.77 24.36 -9.52
CA ALA A 274 13.32 24.22 -9.41
C ALA A 274 12.72 23.17 -10.35
N ILE A 275 11.49 22.79 -10.03
CA ILE A 275 10.57 22.12 -10.95
C ILE A 275 9.31 22.95 -11.17
N GLU A 276 8.71 22.80 -12.35
CA GLU A 276 7.42 23.37 -12.71
C GLU A 276 6.44 22.24 -13.01
N ILE A 277 5.25 22.28 -12.40
CA ILE A 277 4.14 21.38 -12.71
C ILE A 277 2.91 22.20 -13.11
N GLU A 278 2.04 21.60 -13.91
CA GLU A 278 0.71 22.15 -14.22
C GLU A 278 -0.36 21.20 -13.69
N ASP A 279 -1.26 21.71 -12.86
CA ASP A 279 -2.34 20.92 -12.28
C ASP A 279 -3.51 20.70 -13.26
N GLU A 280 -4.52 19.94 -12.84
CA GLU A 280 -5.70 19.63 -13.66
C GLU A 280 -6.53 20.87 -14.02
N GLN A 281 -6.35 21.99 -13.32
CA GLN A 281 -7.04 23.26 -13.56
C GLN A 281 -6.25 24.17 -14.51
N GLY A 282 -5.06 23.74 -14.93
CA GLY A 282 -4.14 24.52 -15.75
C GLY A 282 -3.34 25.56 -14.97
N GLU A 283 -3.36 25.50 -13.63
CA GLU A 283 -2.52 26.36 -12.80
C GLU A 283 -1.09 25.82 -12.76
N ARG A 284 -0.12 26.72 -12.92
CA ARG A 284 1.30 26.39 -12.90
C ARG A 284 1.89 26.64 -11.52
N HIS A 285 2.55 25.62 -11.00
CA HIS A 285 3.20 25.63 -9.71
C HIS A 285 4.71 25.47 -9.89
N VAL A 286 5.49 26.37 -9.30
CA VAL A 286 6.95 26.29 -9.31
C VAL A 286 7.44 26.02 -7.90
N PHE A 287 8.17 24.92 -7.72
CA PHE A 287 8.77 24.53 -6.46
C PHE A 287 10.28 24.56 -6.56
N ARG A 288 10.94 25.21 -5.61
CA ARG A 288 12.39 25.11 -5.49
C ARG A 288 12.77 23.68 -5.07
N ILE A 289 13.89 23.19 -5.54
CA ILE A 289 14.50 21.93 -5.11
C ILE A 289 15.86 22.20 -4.46
N ASP A 290 16.26 21.32 -3.55
CA ASP A 290 17.58 21.35 -2.91
C ASP A 290 18.04 19.93 -2.54
N GLU A 291 19.20 19.83 -1.87
CA GLU A 291 19.81 18.56 -1.45
C GLU A 291 18.91 17.73 -0.50
N LEU A 292 17.88 18.33 0.09
CA LEU A 292 16.92 17.65 0.95
C LEU A 292 15.66 17.21 0.20
N THR A 293 15.45 17.67 -1.04
CA THR A 293 14.35 17.24 -1.89
C THR A 293 14.48 15.76 -2.20
N PHE A 294 13.52 14.97 -1.77
CA PHE A 294 13.44 13.56 -2.15
C PHE A 294 12.77 13.45 -3.52
N PHE A 295 13.56 13.54 -4.58
CA PHE A 295 13.09 13.41 -5.96
C PHE A 295 13.18 11.96 -6.41
N ARG A 296 12.05 11.30 -6.68
CA ARG A 296 12.00 9.89 -7.06
C ARG A 296 11.52 9.74 -8.50
N ILE A 297 12.08 8.77 -9.21
CA ILE A 297 11.62 8.33 -10.54
C ILE A 297 11.74 6.81 -10.67
N TYR A 298 11.07 6.23 -11.67
CA TYR A 298 11.23 4.81 -11.99
C TYR A 298 12.62 4.56 -12.62
N ARG A 299 13.46 3.76 -11.94
CA ARG A 299 14.83 3.39 -12.34
C ARG A 299 15.14 1.92 -12.01
N GLY A 300 14.19 1.02 -12.22
CA GLY A 300 14.34 -0.39 -11.88
C GLY A 300 14.65 -0.60 -10.39
N ARG A 301 15.82 -1.18 -10.07
CA ARG A 301 16.24 -1.45 -8.69
C ARG A 301 16.50 -0.19 -7.86
N ASP A 302 16.80 0.93 -8.50
CA ASP A 302 17.08 2.21 -7.83
C ASP A 302 15.85 3.10 -7.70
N THR A 303 14.67 2.58 -8.07
CA THR A 303 13.38 3.30 -7.94
C THR A 303 13.10 3.73 -6.49
N GLY A 304 13.63 3.02 -5.48
CA GLY A 304 13.50 3.41 -4.07
C GLY A 304 14.47 4.50 -3.60
N MET A 305 15.41 4.93 -4.45
CA MET A 305 16.46 5.89 -4.09
C MET A 305 16.18 7.27 -4.70
N PRO A 306 16.45 8.36 -3.96
CA PRO A 306 16.33 9.70 -4.50
C PRO A 306 17.33 9.91 -5.65
N VAL A 307 16.94 10.75 -6.61
CA VAL A 307 17.82 11.27 -7.65
C VAL A 307 18.71 12.35 -7.02
N PRO A 308 20.05 12.27 -7.18
CA PRO A 308 20.95 13.35 -6.78
C PRO A 308 20.54 14.69 -7.40
N LEU A 309 20.67 15.80 -6.65
CA LEU A 309 20.19 17.12 -7.08
C LEU A 309 20.73 17.53 -8.47
N ASP A 310 22.01 17.26 -8.71
CA ASP A 310 22.72 17.56 -9.97
C ASP A 310 22.27 16.70 -11.16
N GLU A 311 21.59 15.58 -10.92
CA GLU A 311 21.04 14.70 -11.94
C GLU A 311 19.57 15.00 -12.28
N ILE A 312 18.83 15.70 -11.40
CA ILE A 312 17.37 15.91 -11.54
C ILE A 312 17.01 16.54 -12.88
N ALA A 313 17.71 17.60 -13.30
CA ALA A 313 17.42 18.30 -14.56
C ALA A 313 17.51 17.38 -15.80
N THR A 314 18.31 16.33 -15.73
CA THR A 314 18.52 15.38 -16.84
C THR A 314 17.58 14.19 -16.76
N LEU A 315 17.27 13.72 -15.55
CA LEU A 315 16.49 12.49 -15.33
C LEU A 315 15.00 12.76 -15.08
N ALA A 316 14.61 14.01 -14.85
CA ALA A 316 13.22 14.39 -14.64
C ALA A 316 12.33 13.91 -15.80
N PRO A 317 11.23 13.20 -15.50
CA PRO A 317 10.36 12.62 -16.52
C PRO A 317 9.36 13.69 -17.01
N ILE A 318 9.86 14.65 -17.80
CA ILE A 318 9.03 15.73 -18.33
C ILE A 318 7.84 15.17 -19.12
N GLY A 319 6.66 15.75 -18.87
CA GLY A 319 5.39 15.33 -19.45
C GLY A 319 4.70 14.18 -18.69
N LYS A 320 5.28 13.66 -17.61
CA LYS A 320 4.64 12.63 -16.78
C LYS A 320 3.87 13.25 -15.60
N PRO A 321 2.76 12.62 -15.18
CA PRO A 321 2.04 13.03 -13.98
C PRO A 321 2.89 12.76 -12.74
N VAL A 322 2.92 13.73 -11.84
CA VAL A 322 3.61 13.67 -10.55
C VAL A 322 2.70 14.17 -9.43
N PHE A 323 3.10 13.91 -8.19
CA PHE A 323 2.64 14.68 -7.04
C PHE A 323 3.83 15.23 -6.25
N VAL A 324 3.65 16.45 -5.73
CA VAL A 324 4.68 17.24 -5.07
C VAL A 324 4.23 17.60 -3.67
N ALA A 325 4.96 17.11 -2.67
CA ALA A 325 4.87 17.64 -1.32
C ALA A 325 5.82 18.83 -1.19
N HIS A 326 5.38 19.89 -0.52
CA HIS A 326 6.20 21.08 -0.37
C HIS A 326 6.03 21.74 1.00
N GLN A 327 7.05 22.50 1.39
CA GLN A 327 7.04 23.35 2.56
C GLN A 327 7.63 24.71 2.18
N ASN A 328 6.88 25.80 2.40
CA ASN A 328 7.34 27.17 2.10
C ASN A 328 7.89 27.35 0.66
N GLY A 329 7.25 26.71 -0.33
CA GLY A 329 7.64 26.78 -1.75
C GLY A 329 8.84 25.90 -2.14
N ILE A 330 9.34 25.06 -1.24
CA ILE A 330 10.41 24.09 -1.51
C ILE A 330 9.78 22.70 -1.58
N ALA A 331 10.03 21.95 -2.65
CA ALA A 331 9.61 20.58 -2.77
C ALA A 331 10.38 19.70 -1.76
N THR A 332 9.65 19.06 -0.85
CA THR A 332 10.22 18.08 0.08
C THR A 332 10.21 16.68 -0.52
N PHE A 333 9.25 16.40 -1.40
CA PHE A 333 9.08 15.10 -2.04
C PHE A 333 8.45 15.27 -3.43
N VAL A 334 9.01 14.59 -4.43
CA VAL A 334 8.49 14.56 -5.80
C VAL A 334 8.46 13.13 -6.28
N ARG A 335 7.32 12.69 -6.82
CA ARG A 335 7.14 11.31 -7.29
C ARG A 335 6.18 11.24 -8.48
N PRO A 336 6.49 10.42 -9.50
CA PRO A 336 5.54 10.03 -10.52
C PRO A 336 4.30 9.36 -9.94
N GLN A 337 3.15 9.65 -10.53
CA GLN A 337 1.95 8.83 -10.32
C GLN A 337 2.18 7.44 -10.95
N HIS A 338 1.51 6.42 -10.42
CA HIS A 338 1.49 5.08 -11.01
C HIS A 338 0.59 5.04 -12.24
#